data_AF-A0A1D7WAB6-F1
#
_entry.id   AF-A0A1D7WAB6-F1
#
_cell.length_a   1.000
_cell.length_b   1.000
_cell.length_c   1.000
_cell.angle_alpha   90.00
_cell.angle_beta   90.00
_cell.angle_gamma   90.00
#
_symmetry.space_group_name_H-M   'P 1'
#
loop_
_entity.id
_entity.type
_entity.pdbx_description
1 polymer ?
#
loop_
_entity_poly.entity_id
_entity_poly.type
_entity_poly.pdbx_seq_one_letter_code
_entity_poly.pdbx_strand_id
1 'polypeptide(L)'
;MVLQNSEKQNSILVDTKNFLSIDISDINSEDYPQLVSDYDFEHCVQKYSDLIKAYKTEHKSELSCPCYLLKDYIQEEIYVEHSVNLEGSNLSFIPTIVSHKLIVQTLDIPKEVMSELNCLQTQRSELYGLCVMEKDKIINSIYVHYSLNNKKKYDEISKKMAEIIQQKYLSFKHFNQTQQDNILNILMNAFLFQSKSNNINIFISIN
;
A
#
# COMPACT_ATOMS: atom_id res chain seq x y z
N MET A 1 37.01 -10.97 -32.93
CA MET A 1 36.35 -9.90 -32.16
C MET A 1 34.96 -10.41 -31.80
N VAL A 2 34.84 -11.04 -30.64
CA VAL A 2 33.57 -11.48 -30.05
C VAL A 2 33.68 -11.08 -28.58
N LEU A 3 32.98 -10.01 -28.21
CA LEU A 3 32.86 -9.59 -26.82
C LEU A 3 31.80 -10.48 -26.17
N GLN A 4 32.25 -11.45 -25.37
CA GLN A 4 31.42 -12.08 -24.36
C GLN A 4 31.15 -11.04 -23.28
N ASN A 5 29.98 -10.41 -23.32
CA ASN A 5 29.49 -9.64 -22.18
C ASN A 5 28.96 -10.63 -21.15
N SER A 6 29.72 -10.76 -20.07
CA SER A 6 29.33 -11.42 -18.84
C SER A 6 28.12 -10.69 -18.24
N GLU A 7 26.93 -11.28 -18.34
CA GLU A 7 25.83 -10.95 -17.43
C GLU A 7 26.23 -11.47 -16.05
N LYS A 8 26.83 -10.60 -15.23
CA LYS A 8 26.87 -10.77 -13.79
C LYS A 8 25.42 -10.76 -13.31
N GLN A 9 24.82 -11.93 -13.17
CA GLN A 9 23.71 -12.14 -12.26
C GLN A 9 24.24 -11.80 -10.86
N ASN A 10 24.04 -10.55 -10.42
CA ASN A 10 24.06 -10.22 -9.02
C ASN A 10 22.84 -10.90 -8.40
N SER A 11 22.97 -12.17 -8.01
CA SER A 11 22.04 -12.78 -7.06
C SER A 11 22.23 -12.04 -5.74
N ILE A 12 21.40 -11.02 -5.50
CA ILE A 12 21.27 -10.45 -4.17
C ILE A 12 20.64 -11.56 -3.33
N LEU A 13 21.48 -12.28 -2.58
CA LEU A 13 21.03 -13.12 -1.47
C LEU A 13 20.40 -12.18 -0.45
N VAL A 14 19.10 -11.94 -0.58
CA VAL A 14 18.32 -11.21 0.42
C VAL A 14 18.10 -12.16 1.58
N ASP A 15 18.71 -11.87 2.73
CA ASP A 15 18.48 -12.62 3.97
C ASP A 15 17.02 -12.47 4.40
N THR A 16 16.27 -13.57 4.37
CA THR A 16 14.85 -13.59 4.75
C THR A 16 14.62 -13.26 6.22
N LYS A 17 15.67 -13.28 7.06
CA LYS A 17 15.63 -12.81 8.46
C LYS A 17 15.30 -11.32 8.61
N ASN A 18 15.43 -10.54 7.53
CA ASN A 18 15.18 -9.11 7.55
C ASN A 18 13.72 -8.74 7.35
N PHE A 19 12.83 -9.73 7.19
CA PHE A 19 11.40 -9.46 7.08
C PHE A 19 10.69 -9.63 8.42
N LEU A 20 9.89 -8.63 8.77
CA LEU A 20 8.93 -8.66 9.87
C LEU A 20 7.51 -8.67 9.30
N SER A 21 6.66 -9.53 9.84
CA SER A 21 5.22 -9.45 9.61
C SER A 21 4.60 -8.65 10.75
N ILE A 22 3.93 -7.54 10.43
CA ILE A 22 3.29 -6.67 11.42
C ILE A 22 1.78 -6.73 11.21
N ASP A 23 1.05 -7.06 12.28
CA ASP A 23 -0.40 -6.94 12.32
C ASP A 23 -0.79 -5.47 12.54
N ILE A 24 -1.41 -4.86 11.53
CA ILE A 24 -1.82 -3.44 11.61
C ILE A 24 -3.02 -3.23 12.56
N SER A 25 -3.69 -4.30 13.00
CA SER A 25 -4.75 -4.21 13.99
C SER A 25 -4.20 -3.86 15.38
N ASP A 26 -2.94 -4.20 15.67
CA ASP A 26 -2.26 -3.88 16.93
C ASP A 26 -1.86 -2.40 17.07
N ILE A 27 -1.86 -1.63 15.98
CA ILE A 27 -1.45 -0.22 16.00
C ILE A 27 -2.65 0.65 16.37
N ASN A 28 -2.86 0.97 17.65
CA ASN A 28 -3.96 1.85 18.08
C ASN A 28 -3.54 3.33 18.02
N SER A 29 -4.43 4.23 17.58
CA SER A 29 -4.17 5.68 17.58
C SER A 29 -4.03 6.26 18.99
N GLU A 30 -4.65 5.61 19.98
CA GLU A 30 -4.58 6.00 21.40
C GLU A 30 -3.15 5.93 21.97
N ASP A 31 -2.29 5.07 21.40
CA ASP A 31 -0.89 4.92 21.80
C ASP A 31 0.01 6.06 21.30
N TYR A 32 -0.52 6.94 20.43
CA TYR A 32 0.23 8.03 19.80
C TYR A 32 -0.47 9.39 20.00
N PRO A 33 -0.61 9.87 21.25
CA PRO A 33 -1.37 11.09 21.56
C PRO A 33 -0.83 12.34 20.86
N GLN A 34 0.48 12.41 20.59
CA GLN A 34 1.08 13.52 19.83
C GLN A 34 0.64 13.54 18.36
N LEU A 35 0.50 12.37 17.73
CA LEU A 35 0.00 12.29 16.36
C LEU A 35 -1.47 12.70 16.28
N VAL A 36 -2.25 12.38 17.32
CA VAL A 36 -3.65 12.79 17.43
C VAL A 36 -3.77 14.30 17.67
N SER A 37 -2.90 14.88 18.51
CA SER A 37 -2.92 16.34 18.75
C SER A 37 -2.54 17.16 17.53
N ASP A 38 -1.61 16.66 16.72
CA ASP A 38 -1.08 17.35 15.54
C ASP A 38 -1.87 17.03 14.27
N TYR A 39 -2.96 16.29 14.40
CA TYR A 39 -3.77 15.84 13.27
C TYR A 39 -4.55 16.99 12.61
N ASP A 40 -4.20 17.29 11.36
CA ASP A 40 -4.96 18.15 10.46
C ASP A 40 -5.49 17.30 9.28
N PHE A 41 -6.81 17.20 9.17
CA PHE A 41 -7.47 16.40 8.15
C PHE A 41 -7.08 16.81 6.73
N GLU A 42 -7.19 18.10 6.39
CA GLU A 42 -6.97 18.59 5.02
C GLU A 42 -5.49 18.46 4.65
N HIS A 43 -4.58 18.80 5.57
CA HIS A 43 -3.15 18.65 5.34
C HIS A 43 -2.75 17.18 5.15
N CYS A 44 -3.25 16.28 6.00
CA CYS A 44 -3.01 14.85 5.87
C CYS A 44 -3.56 14.31 4.54
N VAL A 45 -4.79 14.70 4.20
CA VAL A 45 -5.44 14.27 2.96
C VAL A 45 -4.65 14.71 1.73
N GLN A 46 -4.19 15.96 1.70
CA GLN A 46 -3.36 16.44 0.61
C GLN A 46 -2.00 15.72 0.56
N LYS A 47 -1.31 15.60 1.70
CA LYS A 47 0.00 14.95 1.80
C LYS A 47 -0.02 13.53 1.26
N TYR A 48 -0.96 12.69 1.71
CA TYR A 48 -1.02 11.30 1.26
C TYR A 48 -1.55 11.16 -0.17
N SER A 49 -2.44 12.04 -0.63
CA SER A 49 -2.86 12.04 -2.03
C SER A 49 -1.68 12.28 -2.99
N ASP A 50 -0.77 13.19 -2.64
CA ASP A 50 0.40 13.47 -3.47
C ASP A 50 1.40 12.32 -3.49
N LEU A 51 1.57 11.61 -2.36
CA LEU A 51 2.35 10.38 -2.30
C LEU A 51 1.77 9.28 -3.20
N ILE A 52 0.45 9.13 -3.21
CA ILE A 52 -0.25 8.14 -4.05
C ILE A 52 -0.05 8.43 -5.54
N LYS A 53 -0.05 9.70 -5.94
CA LYS A 53 0.21 10.10 -7.34
C LYS A 53 1.65 9.80 -7.80
N ALA A 54 2.58 9.62 -6.86
CA ALA A 54 3.97 9.28 -7.17
C ALA A 54 4.21 7.79 -7.45
N TYR A 55 3.19 6.93 -7.28
CA TYR A 55 3.30 5.52 -7.64
C TYR A 55 3.57 5.35 -9.13
N LYS A 56 4.47 4.43 -9.44
CA LYS A 56 4.78 3.97 -10.79
C LYS A 56 4.26 2.56 -10.97
N THR A 57 3.71 2.29 -12.15
CA THR A 57 3.29 0.94 -12.54
C THR A 57 4.30 0.36 -13.51
N GLU A 58 4.86 -0.80 -13.19
CA GLU A 58 5.87 -1.48 -13.99
C GLU A 58 5.53 -2.97 -14.13
N HIS A 59 5.99 -3.59 -15.21
CA HIS A 59 5.95 -5.04 -15.37
C HIS A 59 7.31 -5.59 -15.00
N LYS A 60 7.37 -6.48 -14.01
CA LYS A 60 8.63 -7.00 -13.47
C LYS A 60 8.62 -8.51 -13.43
N SER A 61 9.81 -9.10 -13.51
CA SER A 61 10.00 -10.51 -13.21
C SER A 61 10.02 -10.71 -11.71
N GLU A 62 9.37 -11.76 -11.19
CA GLU A 62 9.38 -12.09 -9.76
C GLU A 62 10.82 -12.19 -9.20
N LEU A 63 11.78 -12.65 -10.00
CA LEU A 63 13.21 -12.75 -9.64
C LEU A 63 13.87 -11.40 -9.31
N SER A 64 13.27 -10.29 -9.77
CA SER A 64 13.78 -8.94 -9.54
C SER A 64 13.18 -8.26 -8.30
N CYS A 65 12.22 -8.91 -7.64
CA CYS A 65 11.48 -8.33 -6.52
C CYS A 65 11.96 -8.88 -5.17
N PRO A 66 12.52 -8.05 -4.27
CA PRO A 66 12.90 -8.49 -2.92
C PRO A 66 11.77 -9.17 -2.14
N CYS A 67 10.52 -8.79 -2.40
CA CYS A 67 9.35 -9.29 -1.69
C CYS A 67 8.87 -10.67 -2.19
N TYR A 68 9.20 -11.06 -3.44
CA TYR A 68 8.94 -12.42 -3.94
C TYR A 68 10.04 -13.40 -3.54
N LEU A 69 11.25 -12.91 -3.23
CA LEU A 69 12.34 -13.73 -2.67
C LEU A 69 12.00 -14.35 -1.31
N LEU A 70 10.93 -13.88 -0.65
CA LEU A 70 10.35 -14.48 0.56
C LEU A 70 9.63 -15.80 0.34
N LYS A 71 9.22 -16.10 -0.89
CA LYS A 71 8.46 -17.33 -1.18
C LYS A 71 9.43 -18.49 -1.35
N ASP A 72 9.07 -19.64 -0.78
CA ASP A 72 9.84 -20.89 -0.89
C ASP A 72 10.01 -21.38 -2.35
N TYR A 73 9.21 -20.83 -3.28
CA TYR A 73 9.28 -21.13 -4.70
C TYR A 73 8.98 -19.86 -5.52
N ILE A 74 9.94 -19.43 -6.34
CA ILE A 74 9.77 -18.35 -7.30
C ILE A 74 9.53 -18.99 -8.67
N GLN A 75 8.38 -18.70 -9.27
CA GLN A 75 8.18 -19.02 -10.69
C GLN A 75 8.76 -17.87 -11.52
N GLU A 76 9.33 -18.15 -12.68
CA GLU A 76 9.71 -17.11 -13.65
C GLU A 76 8.45 -16.49 -14.29
N GLU A 77 7.64 -15.81 -13.47
CA GLU A 77 6.44 -15.10 -13.92
C GLU A 77 6.70 -13.60 -13.98
N ILE A 78 5.97 -12.95 -14.90
CA ILE A 78 5.87 -11.49 -14.97
C ILE A 78 4.66 -11.08 -14.15
N TYR A 79 4.86 -10.12 -13.25
CA TYR A 79 3.82 -9.53 -12.43
C TYR A 79 3.70 -8.03 -12.70
N VAL A 80 2.58 -7.46 -12.27
CA VAL A 80 2.37 -6.00 -12.26
C VAL A 80 2.78 -5.48 -10.90
N GLU A 81 3.73 -4.55 -10.87
CA GLU A 81 4.13 -3.83 -9.67
C GLU A 81 3.59 -2.42 -9.70
N HIS A 82 2.98 -1.98 -8.60
CA HIS A 82 2.82 -0.57 -8.28
C HIS A 82 3.80 -0.24 -7.16
N SER A 83 4.76 0.64 -7.41
CA SER A 83 5.76 1.02 -6.43
C SER A 83 5.93 2.51 -6.32
N VAL A 84 6.24 2.96 -5.10
CA VAL A 84 6.62 4.34 -4.83
C VAL A 84 7.97 4.34 -4.12
N ASN A 85 8.88 5.19 -4.59
CA ASN A 85 10.13 5.47 -3.88
C ASN A 85 9.91 6.72 -3.02
N LEU A 86 10.15 6.56 -1.73
CA LEU A 86 9.93 7.50 -0.64
C LEU A 86 11.23 7.85 0.08
N GLU A 87 12.39 7.53 -0.51
CA GLU A 87 13.69 7.92 0.02
C GLU A 87 13.75 9.45 0.21
N GLY A 88 14.07 9.88 1.43
CA GLY A 88 14.08 11.29 1.83
C GLY A 88 12.72 11.89 2.23
N SER A 89 11.63 11.13 2.18
CA SER A 89 10.29 11.59 2.60
C SER A 89 10.11 11.73 4.12
N ASN A 90 11.00 11.13 4.92
CA ASN A 90 10.92 11.02 6.38
C ASN A 90 9.58 10.44 6.88
N LEU A 91 8.93 9.60 6.08
CA LEU A 91 7.69 8.91 6.47
C LEU A 91 8.02 7.69 7.32
N SER A 92 7.46 7.60 8.52
CA SER A 92 7.53 6.38 9.31
C SER A 92 6.26 5.53 9.15
N PHE A 93 6.41 4.21 9.25
CA PHE A 93 5.31 3.27 9.05
C PHE A 93 4.15 3.49 10.02
N ILE A 94 4.44 3.49 11.33
CA ILE A 94 3.42 3.65 12.37
C ILE A 94 2.64 4.98 12.22
N PRO A 95 3.28 6.16 12.10
CA PRO A 95 2.57 7.41 11.84
C PRO A 95 1.70 7.39 10.58
N THR A 96 2.13 6.69 9.53
CA THR A 96 1.34 6.52 8.30
C THR A 96 0.06 5.74 8.57
N ILE A 97 0.15 4.60 9.26
CA ILE A 97 -1.02 3.78 9.63
C ILE A 97 -1.96 4.56 10.55
N VAL A 98 -1.43 5.24 11.57
CA VAL A 98 -2.23 6.05 12.51
C VAL A 98 -2.96 7.17 11.76
N SER A 99 -2.26 7.88 10.86
CA SER A 99 -2.87 8.94 10.05
C SER A 99 -4.02 8.41 9.19
N HIS A 100 -3.85 7.25 8.54
CA HIS A 100 -4.92 6.61 7.77
C HIS A 100 -6.13 6.28 8.65
N LYS A 101 -5.91 5.76 9.87
CA LYS A 101 -7.00 5.48 10.82
C LYS A 101 -7.75 6.76 11.21
N LEU A 102 -7.04 7.85 11.52
CA LEU A 102 -7.63 9.13 11.86
C LEU A 102 -8.42 9.75 10.69
N ILE A 103 -7.93 9.63 9.46
CA ILE A 103 -8.66 10.04 8.25
C ILE A 103 -9.97 9.27 8.12
N VAL A 104 -9.92 7.93 8.20
CA VAL A 104 -11.13 7.09 8.08
C VAL A 104 -12.14 7.39 9.18
N GLN A 105 -11.70 7.63 10.42
CA GLN A 105 -12.55 8.03 11.53
C GLN A 105 -13.20 9.40 11.29
N THR A 106 -12.43 10.39 10.85
CA THR A 106 -12.90 11.76 10.60
C THR A 106 -13.91 11.82 9.46
N LEU A 107 -13.73 10.97 8.44
CA LEU A 107 -14.66 10.88 7.31
C LEU A 107 -16.05 10.37 7.72
N ASP A 108 -16.18 9.67 8.85
CA ASP A 108 -17.46 9.13 9.36
C ASP A 108 -18.26 8.43 8.25
N ILE A 109 -17.61 7.45 7.61
CA ILE A 109 -18.19 6.69 6.51
C ILE A 109 -19.31 5.79 7.08
N PRO A 110 -20.52 5.79 6.48
CA PRO A 110 -21.63 4.95 6.95
C PRO A 110 -21.23 3.48 7.06
N LYS A 111 -21.69 2.82 8.13
CA LYS A 111 -21.32 1.43 8.42
C LYS A 111 -21.68 0.47 7.29
N GLU A 112 -22.80 0.69 6.60
CA GLU A 112 -23.18 -0.15 5.45
C GLU A 112 -22.17 -0.02 4.31
N VAL A 113 -21.74 1.20 3.99
CA VAL A 113 -20.75 1.49 2.95
C VAL A 113 -19.39 0.88 3.33
N MET A 114 -18.95 1.07 4.58
CA MET A 114 -17.70 0.50 5.06
C MET A 114 -17.72 -1.04 5.04
N SER A 115 -18.86 -1.67 5.39
CA SER A 115 -19.01 -3.12 5.32
C SER A 115 -18.90 -3.66 3.89
N GLU A 116 -19.49 -2.98 2.90
CA GLU A 116 -19.34 -3.35 1.49
C GLU A 116 -17.89 -3.22 1.02
N LEU A 117 -17.21 -2.13 1.38
CA LEU A 117 -15.82 -1.88 1.03
C LEU A 117 -14.87 -2.91 1.66
N ASN A 118 -15.07 -3.27 2.92
CA ASN A 118 -14.28 -4.30 3.61
C ASN A 118 -14.44 -5.68 2.96
N CYS A 119 -15.65 -6.03 2.52
CA CYS A 119 -15.90 -7.28 1.79
C CYS A 119 -15.14 -7.32 0.46
N LEU A 120 -15.20 -6.23 -0.31
CA LEU A 120 -14.45 -6.12 -1.57
C LEU A 120 -12.94 -6.10 -1.33
N GLN A 121 -12.47 -5.39 -0.29
CA GLN A 121 -11.07 -5.35 0.08
C GLN A 121 -10.54 -6.73 0.46
N THR A 122 -11.32 -7.53 1.20
CA THR A 122 -10.95 -8.91 1.53
C THR A 122 -10.68 -9.71 0.25
N GLN A 123 -11.60 -9.62 -0.73
CA GLN A 123 -11.43 -10.28 -2.04
C GLN A 123 -10.24 -9.72 -2.82
N ARG A 124 -10.01 -8.39 -2.78
CA ARG A 124 -8.87 -7.74 -3.42
C ARG A 124 -7.55 -8.23 -2.83
N SER A 125 -7.48 -8.36 -1.51
CA SER A 125 -6.28 -8.77 -0.76
C SER A 125 -5.81 -10.20 -1.05
N GLU A 126 -6.67 -11.05 -1.61
CA GLU A 126 -6.28 -12.39 -2.06
C GLU A 126 -5.52 -12.37 -3.39
N LEU A 127 -5.49 -11.23 -4.09
CA LEU A 127 -4.94 -11.11 -5.44
C LEU A 127 -3.57 -10.43 -5.48
N TYR A 128 -3.21 -9.65 -4.46
CA TYR A 128 -1.97 -8.89 -4.40
C TYR A 128 -1.16 -9.20 -3.13
N GLY A 129 0.14 -8.97 -3.20
CA GLY A 129 1.02 -8.83 -2.04
C GLY A 129 1.38 -7.36 -1.80
N LEU A 130 1.48 -6.97 -0.53
CA LEU A 130 1.96 -5.67 -0.10
C LEU A 130 3.25 -5.87 0.69
N CYS A 131 4.24 -5.04 0.37
CA CYS A 131 5.55 -5.07 0.96
C CYS A 131 6.03 -3.64 1.19
N VAL A 132 6.53 -3.37 2.38
CA VAL A 132 7.07 -2.05 2.75
C VAL A 132 8.55 -2.21 3.04
N MET A 133 9.40 -1.43 2.38
CA MET A 133 10.82 -1.38 2.72
C MET A 133 11.07 -0.25 3.70
N GLU A 134 11.69 -0.59 4.81
CA GLU A 134 12.04 0.32 5.89
C GLU A 134 13.57 0.34 6.09
N LYS A 135 14.10 1.53 6.35
CA LYS A 135 15.47 1.72 6.82
C LYS A 135 15.45 2.77 7.92
N ASP A 136 16.10 2.50 9.04
CA ASP A 136 16.18 3.42 10.18
C ASP A 136 14.79 3.94 10.65
N LYS A 137 13.76 3.07 10.63
CA LYS A 137 12.36 3.39 10.96
C LYS A 137 11.64 4.34 9.98
N ILE A 138 12.21 4.54 8.80
CA ILE A 138 11.67 5.35 7.72
C ILE A 138 11.31 4.44 6.55
N ILE A 139 10.11 4.61 6.02
CA ILE A 139 9.65 3.97 4.80
C ILE A 139 10.44 4.55 3.63
N ASN A 140 11.20 3.69 2.96
CA ASN A 140 11.90 4.03 1.72
C ASN A 140 11.07 3.69 0.49
N SER A 141 10.22 2.65 0.56
CA SER A 141 9.38 2.30 -0.57
C SER A 141 8.22 1.40 -0.15
N ILE A 142 7.16 1.45 -0.95
CA ILE A 142 5.98 0.60 -0.80
C ILE A 142 5.74 -0.08 -2.14
N TYR A 143 5.51 -1.39 -2.11
CA TYR A 143 5.28 -2.23 -3.28
C TYR A 143 3.97 -2.96 -3.15
N VAL A 144 3.10 -2.83 -4.15
CA VAL A 144 1.89 -3.62 -4.32
C VAL A 144 2.07 -4.43 -5.59
N HIS A 145 1.99 -5.74 -5.49
CA HIS A 145 2.29 -6.62 -6.62
C HIS A 145 1.21 -7.67 -6.82
N TYR A 146 0.86 -7.98 -8.07
CA TYR A 146 -0.08 -9.05 -8.40
C TYR A 146 0.25 -9.66 -9.77
N SER A 147 -0.08 -10.94 -9.95
CA SER A 147 0.19 -11.64 -11.21
C SER A 147 -0.66 -11.09 -12.36
N LEU A 148 -0.19 -11.27 -13.59
CA LEU A 148 -0.96 -10.90 -14.78
C LEU A 148 -2.31 -11.63 -14.87
N ASN A 149 -2.36 -12.88 -14.40
CA ASN A 149 -3.60 -13.67 -14.32
C ASN A 149 -4.64 -13.02 -13.40
N ASN A 150 -4.19 -12.35 -12.33
CA ASN A 150 -5.06 -11.68 -11.37
C ASN A 150 -5.46 -10.27 -11.79
N LYS A 151 -4.74 -9.64 -12.74
CA LYS A 151 -4.90 -8.23 -13.11
C LYS A 151 -6.36 -7.84 -13.37
N LYS A 152 -7.06 -8.58 -14.23
CA LYS A 152 -8.44 -8.25 -14.60
C LYS A 152 -9.36 -8.20 -13.37
N LYS A 153 -9.28 -9.23 -12.51
CA LYS A 153 -10.11 -9.33 -11.30
C LYS A 153 -9.74 -8.25 -10.28
N TYR A 154 -8.44 -7.96 -10.11
CA TYR A 154 -7.95 -6.90 -9.25
C TYR A 154 -8.47 -5.52 -9.69
N ASP A 155 -8.40 -5.23 -10.99
CA ASP A 155 -8.85 -3.96 -11.56
C ASP A 155 -10.38 -3.81 -11.44
N GLU A 156 -11.15 -4.87 -11.70
CA GLU A 156 -12.60 -4.89 -11.56
C GLU A 156 -13.05 -4.61 -10.10
N ILE A 157 -12.42 -5.26 -9.12
CA ILE A 157 -12.73 -5.02 -7.71
C ILE A 157 -12.34 -3.58 -7.32
N SER A 158 -11.17 -3.11 -7.72
CA SER A 158 -10.71 -1.74 -7.43
C SER A 158 -11.64 -0.68 -8.02
N LYS A 159 -12.11 -0.89 -9.26
CA LYS A 159 -13.10 -0.02 -9.91
C LYS A 159 -14.41 0.00 -9.13
N LYS A 160 -14.91 -1.16 -8.71
CA LYS A 160 -16.15 -1.26 -7.94
C LYS A 160 -16.05 -0.58 -6.57
N MET A 161 -14.91 -0.71 -5.88
CA MET A 161 -14.66 0.02 -4.64
C MET A 161 -14.69 1.53 -4.86
N ALA A 162 -14.01 2.02 -5.91
CA ALA A 162 -14.01 3.44 -6.26
C ALA A 162 -15.42 3.96 -6.58
N GLU A 163 -16.21 3.19 -7.34
CA GLU A 163 -17.61 3.52 -7.64
C GLU A 163 -18.47 3.61 -6.38
N ILE A 164 -18.30 2.69 -5.42
CA ILE A 164 -19.02 2.72 -4.14
C ILE A 164 -18.65 3.97 -3.34
N ILE A 165 -17.35 4.27 -3.20
CA ILE A 165 -16.88 5.46 -2.48
C ILE A 165 -17.48 6.72 -3.13
N GLN A 166 -17.41 6.83 -4.45
CA GLN A 166 -17.90 8.00 -5.16
C GLN A 166 -19.42 8.13 -5.03
N GLN A 167 -20.17 7.08 -5.40
CA GLN A 167 -21.62 7.16 -5.54
C GLN A 167 -22.36 7.07 -4.21
N LYS A 168 -21.90 6.24 -3.27
CA LYS A 168 -22.59 5.97 -2.00
C LYS A 168 -22.11 6.84 -0.85
N TYR A 169 -20.94 7.48 -0.96
CA TYR A 169 -20.39 8.31 0.10
C TYR A 169 -20.13 9.75 -0.35
N LEU A 170 -19.21 9.97 -1.29
CA LEU A 170 -18.74 11.32 -1.65
C LEU A 170 -19.84 12.19 -2.28
N SER A 171 -20.66 11.63 -3.17
CA SER A 171 -21.75 12.36 -3.84
C SER A 171 -22.81 12.94 -2.90
N PHE A 172 -22.88 12.45 -1.65
CA PHE A 172 -23.85 12.91 -0.65
C PHE A 172 -23.22 13.83 0.41
N LYS A 173 -21.93 14.13 0.31
CA LYS A 173 -21.18 14.99 1.24
C LYS A 173 -20.83 16.33 0.60
N HIS A 174 -20.60 17.34 1.42
CA HIS A 174 -20.22 18.70 0.98
C HIS A 174 -18.72 18.85 0.72
N PHE A 175 -18.16 17.98 -0.12
CA PHE A 175 -16.77 18.08 -0.57
C PHE A 175 -16.71 18.66 -1.99
N ASN A 176 -15.76 19.55 -2.25
CA ASN A 176 -15.46 19.97 -3.63
C ASN A 176 -14.78 18.84 -4.41
N GLN A 177 -14.68 18.96 -5.74
CA GLN A 177 -14.14 17.88 -6.58
C GLN A 177 -12.70 17.48 -6.20
N THR A 178 -11.84 18.45 -5.90
CA THR A 178 -10.45 18.17 -5.49
C THR A 178 -10.40 17.39 -4.19
N GLN A 179 -11.23 17.75 -3.20
CA GLN A 179 -11.35 17.00 -1.94
C GLN A 179 -11.88 15.59 -2.19
N GLN A 180 -12.90 15.43 -3.04
CA GLN A 180 -13.45 14.12 -3.39
C GLN A 180 -12.37 13.22 -4.02
N ASP A 181 -11.61 13.75 -4.98
CA ASP A 181 -10.53 12.99 -5.64
C ASP A 181 -9.43 12.60 -4.65
N ASN A 182 -9.03 13.52 -3.76
CA ASN A 182 -8.01 13.24 -2.74
C ASN A 182 -8.51 12.18 -1.72
N ILE A 183 -9.75 12.29 -1.24
CA ILE A 183 -10.35 11.33 -0.32
C ILE A 183 -10.48 9.95 -0.98
N LEU A 184 -10.94 9.90 -2.23
CA LEU A 184 -11.03 8.65 -2.99
C LEU A 184 -9.67 7.96 -3.08
N ASN A 185 -8.62 8.69 -3.48
CA ASN A 185 -7.27 8.15 -3.59
C ASN A 185 -6.78 7.59 -2.25
N ILE A 186 -6.95 8.35 -1.17
CA ILE A 186 -6.51 7.93 0.16
C ILE A 186 -7.27 6.73 0.67
N LEU A 187 -8.59 6.69 0.52
CA LEU A 187 -9.37 5.51 0.93
C LEU A 187 -8.89 4.27 0.16
N MET A 188 -8.75 4.38 -1.16
CA MET A 188 -8.27 3.28 -2.00
C MET A 188 -6.88 2.77 -1.58
N ASN A 189 -5.98 3.67 -1.17
CA ASN A 189 -4.65 3.33 -0.68
C ASN A 189 -4.67 2.79 0.76
N ALA A 190 -5.40 3.42 1.68
CA ALA A 190 -5.56 2.96 3.06
C ALA A 190 -6.12 1.54 3.12
N PHE A 191 -7.06 1.20 2.22
CA PHE A 191 -7.54 -0.18 2.09
C PHE A 191 -6.45 -1.17 1.69
N LEU A 192 -5.38 -0.78 0.98
CA LEU A 192 -4.27 -1.71 0.66
C LEU A 192 -3.57 -2.22 1.91
N PHE A 193 -3.55 -1.43 2.98
CA PHE A 193 -2.99 -1.85 4.26
C PHE A 193 -3.93 -2.79 5.03
N GLN A 194 -5.20 -2.86 4.65
CA GLN A 194 -6.17 -3.79 5.22
C GLN A 194 -6.15 -5.10 4.41
N SER A 195 -5.50 -6.13 4.93
CA SER A 195 -5.47 -7.46 4.31
C SER A 195 -6.38 -8.42 5.07
N LYS A 196 -6.73 -9.56 4.46
CA LYS A 196 -7.46 -10.65 5.15
C LYS A 196 -6.79 -11.09 6.45
N SER A 197 -5.46 -11.01 6.53
CA SER A 197 -4.68 -11.36 7.73
C SER A 197 -4.34 -10.15 8.60
N ASN A 198 -4.66 -8.92 8.17
CA ASN A 198 -4.13 -7.66 8.70
C ASN A 198 -2.59 -7.57 8.79
N ASN A 199 -1.88 -8.57 8.25
CA ASN A 199 -0.44 -8.63 8.30
C ASN A 199 0.15 -7.96 7.07
N ILE A 200 1.18 -7.14 7.31
CA ILE A 200 1.99 -6.50 6.29
C ILE A 200 3.44 -6.93 6.47
N ASN A 201 4.06 -7.35 5.37
CA ASN A 201 5.47 -7.70 5.37
C ASN A 201 6.31 -6.42 5.24
N ILE A 202 7.15 -6.17 6.24
CA ILE A 202 8.11 -5.08 6.27
C ILE A 202 9.50 -5.67 6.10
N PHE A 203 10.22 -5.23 5.07
CA PHE A 203 11.63 -5.52 4.89
C PHE A 203 12.47 -4.46 5.59
N ILE A 204 13.28 -4.87 6.57
CA ILE A 204 14.23 -4.00 7.25
C ILE A 204 15.58 -4.10 6.55
N SER A 205 15.99 -3.04 5.88
CA SER A 205 17.34 -2.97 5.31
C SER A 205 18.36 -2.78 6.44
N ILE A 206 19.08 -3.84 6.81
CA ILE A 206 20.22 -3.74 7.73
C ILE A 206 21.46 -3.37 6.90
N ASN A 207 22.03 -2.20 7.18
CA ASN A 207 23.38 -1.83 6.75
C ASN A 207 24.37 -2.12 7.87
#